data_AF-A0A947NWV7-F1
#
_entry.id   AF-A0A947NWV7-F1
#
_cell.length_a   1.000
_cell.length_b   1.000
_cell.length_c   1.000
_cell.angle_alpha   90.00
_cell.angle_beta   90.00
_cell.angle_gamma   90.00
#
_symmetry.space_group_name_H-M   'P 1'
#
loop_
_entity.id
_entity.type
_entity.pdbx_description
1 polymer ?
#
loop_
_entity_poly.entity_id
_entity_poly.type
_entity_poly.pdbx_seq_one_letter_code
_entity_poly.pdbx_strand_id
1 'polypeptide(L)' 'EVNTIPGMTDTSLLPEAAKAGGIEFPKLLDNLIQWGLRG' A
#
# COMPACT_ATOMS: atom_id res chain seq x y z
N GLU A 1 -10.32 -10.95 -11.63
CA GLU A 1 -8.87 -11.27 -11.52
C GLU A 1 -8.34 -10.64 -10.24
N VAL A 2 -7.27 -11.19 -9.66
CA VAL A 2 -6.66 -10.64 -8.43
C VAL A 2 -5.30 -10.06 -8.77
N ASN A 3 -5.10 -8.76 -8.51
CA ASN A 3 -3.82 -8.08 -8.72
C ASN A 3 -2.90 -8.35 -7.51
N THR A 4 -1.93 -9.23 -7.68
CA THR A 4 -0.94 -9.54 -6.64
C THR A 4 0.12 -8.44 -6.46
N ILE A 5 0.34 -7.62 -7.49
CA ILE A 5 1.22 -6.45 -7.45
C ILE A 5 0.38 -5.23 -7.87
N PRO A 6 -0.23 -4.50 -6.91
CA PRO A 6 -1.04 -3.33 -7.22
C PRO A 6 -0.17 -2.14 -7.64
N GLY A 7 -0.78 -1.20 -8.37
CA GLY A 7 -0.17 0.11 -8.61
C GLY A 7 0.09 0.83 -7.28
N MET A 8 1.20 1.59 -7.23
CA MET A 8 1.70 2.25 -6.01
C MET A 8 1.97 3.74 -6.21
N THR A 9 1.32 4.38 -7.19
CA THR A 9 1.36 5.84 -7.37
C THR A 9 0.30 6.52 -6.50
N ASP A 10 0.40 7.83 -6.30
CA ASP A 10 -0.54 8.61 -5.46
C ASP A 10 -2.02 8.45 -5.88
N THR A 11 -2.28 8.18 -7.15
CA THR A 11 -3.62 7.97 -7.72
C THR A 11 -3.98 6.50 -7.91
N SER A 12 -3.17 5.58 -7.38
CA SER A 12 -3.46 4.15 -7.44
C SER A 12 -4.50 3.76 -6.38
N LEU A 13 -5.33 2.76 -6.71
CA LEU A 13 -6.44 2.32 -5.85
C LEU A 13 -6.01 1.90 -4.44
N LEU A 14 -4.83 1.27 -4.29
CA LEU A 14 -4.34 0.84 -2.98
C LEU A 14 -3.91 2.03 -2.10
N PRO A 15 -3.01 2.92 -2.54
CA PRO A 15 -2.71 4.18 -1.83
C PRO A 15 -3.95 5.03 -1.52
N GLU A 16 -4.90 5.14 -2.45
CA GLU A 16 -6.13 5.91 -2.25
C GLU A 16 -7.02 5.30 -1.16
N ALA A 17 -7.22 3.98 -1.19
CA ALA A 17 -7.97 3.27 -0.16
C ALA A 17 -7.29 3.33 1.20
N ALA A 18 -5.95 3.23 1.24
CA ALA A 18 -5.17 3.38 2.47
C ALA A 18 -5.38 4.78 3.08
N LYS A 19 -5.32 5.82 2.26
CA LYS A 19 -5.58 7.20 2.68
C LYS A 19 -7.02 7.39 3.18
N ALA A 20 -8.01 6.82 2.50
CA ALA A 20 -9.41 6.83 2.95
C ALA A 20 -9.58 6.12 4.30
N GLY A 21 -8.74 5.12 4.60
CA GLY A 21 -8.65 4.46 5.90
C GLY A 21 -7.76 5.18 6.93
N GLY A 22 -7.25 6.38 6.63
CA GLY A 22 -6.39 7.16 7.52
C GLY A 22 -4.92 6.74 7.56
N ILE A 23 -4.46 5.98 6.57
CA ILE A 23 -3.06 5.54 6.43
C ILE A 23 -2.38 6.38 5.34
N GLU A 24 -1.43 7.22 5.76
CA GLU A 24 -0.63 8.03 4.84
C GLU A 24 0.36 7.17 4.04
N PHE A 25 0.70 7.64 2.84
CA PHE A 25 1.53 6.89 1.88
C PHE A 25 2.88 6.41 2.45
N PRO A 26 3.68 7.23 3.17
CA PRO A 26 4.92 6.73 3.79
C PRO A 26 4.67 5.58 4.77
N LYS A 27 3.58 5.66 5.54
CA LYS A 27 3.22 4.63 6.52
C LYS A 27 2.77 3.33 5.84
N LEU A 28 2.08 3.43 4.71
CA LEU A 28 1.74 2.28 3.87
C LEU A 28 3.01 1.57 3.39
N LEU A 29 4.01 2.31 2.90
CA LEU A 29 5.29 1.74 2.46
C LEU A 29 6.05 1.06 3.61
N ASP A 30 6.12 1.69 4.79
CA ASP A 30 6.75 1.09 5.96
C ASP A 30 6.11 -0.27 6.30
N ASN A 31 4.79 -0.35 6.28
CA ASN A 31 4.06 -1.59 6.56
C ASN A 31 4.36 -2.67 5.51
N LEU A 32 4.39 -2.30 4.22
CA LEU A 32 4.70 -3.23 3.12
C LEU A 32 6.12 -3.78 3.24
N ILE A 33 7.11 -2.93 3.52
CA ILE A 33 8.51 -3.34 3.74
C ILE A 33 8.59 -4.29 4.93
N GLN A 34 7.95 -3.94 6.05
CA GLN A 34 7.92 -4.79 7.25
C GLN A 34 7.29 -6.16 6.98
N TRP A 35 6.22 -6.23 6.18
CA TRP A 35 5.62 -7.51 5.79
C TRP A 35 6.53 -8.33 4.87
N GLY A 36 7.21 -7.68 3.92
CA GLY A 36 8.18 -8.34 3.05
C GLY A 36 9.40 -8.90 3.79
N LEU A 37 9.83 -8.22 4.87
CA LEU A 37 10.95 -8.66 5.72
C LEU A 37 10.58 -9.72 6.77
N ARG A 38 9.28 -9.91 7.05
CA ARG A 38 8.78 -10.97 7.94
C ARG A 38 8.69 -12.35 7.25
N GLY A 39 9.10 -12.43 5.98
CA GLY A 39 9.18 -13.66 5.19
C GLY A 39 10.38 -14.52 5.55
#